data_AF-D8UMS1-F1
#
_entry.id   AF-D8UMS1-F1
#
_cell.length_a   1.000
_cell.length_b   1.000
_cell.length_c   1.000
_cell.angle_alpha   90.00
_cell.angle_beta   90.00
_cell.angle_gamma   90.00
#
_symmetry.space_group_name_H-M   'P 1'
#
loop_
_entity.id
_entity.type
_entity.pdbx_description
1 polymer ?
#
loop_
_entity_poly.entity_id
_entity_poly.type
_entity_poly.pdbx_seq_one_letter_code
_entity_poly.pdbx_strand_id
1 'polypeptide(L)' 'LHQYGSTNPLGVNAQSSTLAFGPYFGPKDLLGVLFLALFFSVLVFFYPDLLGHPDNLIPANPYSTPQHIVPEWYF' A
#
# COMPACT_ATOMS: atom_id res chain seq x y z
N LEU A 1 11.65 15.18 -6.56
CA LEU A 1 12.11 14.05 -7.41
C LEU A 1 12.48 14.49 -8.82
N HIS A 2 11.58 15.11 -9.59
CA HIS A 2 11.86 15.43 -11.01
C HIS A 2 13.06 16.37 -11.26
N GLN A 3 13.44 17.22 -10.29
CA GLN A 3 14.62 18.08 -10.41
C GLN A 3 15.95 17.29 -10.34
N TYR A 4 15.99 16.18 -9.58
CA TYR A 4 17.22 15.44 -9.28
C TYR A 4 17.22 14.00 -9.84
N GLY A 5 16.07 13.52 -10.33
CA GLY A 5 15.87 12.15 -10.75
C GLY A 5 15.62 11.18 -9.59
N SER A 6 15.32 9.93 -9.94
CA SER A 6 15.22 8.82 -8.99
C SER A 6 16.59 8.25 -8.66
N THR A 7 16.75 7.73 -7.46
CA THR A 7 17.91 6.90 -7.10
C THR A 7 17.80 5.51 -7.75
N ASN A 8 18.86 4.71 -7.64
CA ASN A 8 18.88 3.32 -8.11
C ASN A 8 19.41 2.39 -6.99
N PRO A 9 19.17 1.07 -7.08
CA PRO A 9 19.55 0.12 -6.04
C PRO A 9 21.05 0.06 -5.69
N LEU A 10 21.91 0.46 -6.62
CA LEU A 10 23.37 0.49 -6.40
C LEU A 10 23.82 1.78 -5.68
N GLY A 11 22.95 2.78 -5.54
CA GLY A 11 23.26 4.04 -4.85
C GLY A 11 24.27 4.94 -5.58
N VAL A 12 24.65 4.61 -6.81
CA VAL A 12 25.62 5.38 -7.62
C VAL A 12 24.90 6.40 -8.53
N ASN A 13 25.63 7.35 -9.10
CA ASN A 13 25.05 8.30 -10.04
C ASN A 13 24.60 7.58 -11.33
N ALA A 14 23.32 7.72 -11.71
CA ALA A 14 22.72 7.08 -12.89
C ALA A 14 22.58 8.00 -14.12
N GLN A 15 23.08 9.24 -14.07
CA GLN A 15 22.92 10.22 -15.17
C GLN A 15 23.51 9.73 -16.51
N SER A 16 24.52 8.85 -16.49
CA SER A 16 25.15 8.28 -17.69
C SER A 16 24.35 7.14 -18.34
N SER A 17 23.29 6.64 -17.71
CA SER A 17 22.57 5.44 -18.16
C SER A 17 21.06 5.53 -17.86
N THR A 18 20.41 6.58 -18.36
CA THR A 18 18.96 6.77 -18.21
C THR A 18 18.18 6.15 -19.37
N LEU A 19 16.96 5.69 -19.08
CA LEU A 19 16.00 5.20 -20.07
C LEU A 19 14.76 6.09 -20.07
N ALA A 20 14.08 6.20 -21.21
CA ALA A 20 12.82 6.94 -21.30
C ALA A 20 11.72 6.28 -20.46
N PHE A 21 10.86 7.07 -19.82
CA PHE A 21 9.82 6.53 -18.94
C PHE A 21 8.77 5.70 -19.67
N GLY A 22 8.15 6.27 -20.71
CA GLY A 22 6.95 5.72 -21.38
C GLY A 22 7.03 4.24 -21.76
N PRO A 23 8.01 3.80 -22.57
CA PRO A 23 8.04 2.42 -23.06
C PRO A 23 8.51 1.41 -22.02
N TYR A 24 9.24 1.84 -20.98
CA TYR A 24 9.86 0.91 -20.02
C TYR A 24 9.12 0.89 -18.69
N PHE A 25 8.91 2.05 -18.08
CA PHE A 25 8.30 2.15 -16.76
C PHE A 25 6.77 2.23 -16.83
N GLY A 26 6.20 2.76 -17.93
CA GLY A 26 4.73 2.76 -18.12
C GLY A 26 4.10 1.36 -18.04
N PRO A 27 4.54 0.38 -18.86
CA PRO A 27 4.05 -1.00 -18.77
C PRO A 27 4.38 -1.68 -17.45
N LYS A 28 5.55 -1.39 -16.86
CA LYS A 28 5.96 -1.93 -15.56
C LYS A 28 5.03 -1.47 -14.43
N ASP A 29 4.69 -0.19 -14.41
CA ASP A 29 3.79 0.39 -13.42
C ASP A 29 2.37 -0.15 -13.60
N LEU A 30 1.90 -0.29 -14.85
CA LEU A 30 0.61 -0.92 -15.14
C LEU A 30 0.52 -2.35 -14.58
N LEU A 31 1.57 -3.16 -14.79
CA LEU A 31 1.64 -4.51 -14.21
C LEU A 31 1.55 -4.46 -12.68
N GLY A 32 2.28 -3.53 -12.04
CA GLY A 32 2.21 -3.31 -10.60
C GLY A 32 0.80 -2.95 -10.10
N VAL A 33 0.12 -2.05 -10.81
CA VAL A 33 -1.27 -1.67 -10.50
C VAL A 33 -2.21 -2.86 -10.63
N LEU A 34 -2.06 -3.69 -11.66
CA LEU A 34 -2.89 -4.89 -11.84
C LEU A 34 -2.70 -5.89 -10.70
N PHE A 35 -1.46 -6.12 -10.24
CA PHE A 35 -1.20 -6.98 -9.09
C PHE A 35 -1.79 -6.41 -7.80
N LEU A 36 -1.62 -5.11 -7.55
CA LEU A 36 -2.19 -4.45 -6.39
C LEU A 36 -3.72 -4.55 -6.41
N ALA A 37 -4.35 -4.28 -7.56
CA ALA A 37 -5.79 -4.37 -7.73
C ALA A 37 -6.31 -5.79 -7.52
N LEU A 38 -5.59 -6.82 -8.00
CA LEU A 38 -5.94 -8.21 -7.76
C LEU A 38 -5.90 -8.56 -6.27
N PHE A 39 -4.81 -8.24 -5.58
CA PHE A 39 -4.68 -8.50 -4.14
C PHE A 39 -5.75 -7.75 -3.34
N PHE A 40 -5.97 -6.47 -3.65
CA PHE A 40 -6.98 -5.66 -2.99
C PHE A 40 -8.40 -6.21 -3.25
N SER A 41 -8.69 -6.67 -4.46
CA SER A 41 -9.97 -7.29 -4.80
C SER A 41 -10.21 -8.56 -3.99
N VAL A 42 -9.17 -9.36 -3.72
CA VAL A 42 -9.29 -10.54 -2.86
C VAL A 42 -9.70 -10.13 -1.44
N LEU A 43 -9.06 -9.11 -0.86
CA LEU A 43 -9.43 -8.59 0.45
C LEU A 43 -10.87 -8.09 0.46
N VAL A 44 -11.25 -7.23 -0.48
CA VAL A 44 -12.58 -6.61 -0.48
C VAL A 44 -13.70 -7.62 -0.71
N PHE A 45 -13.56 -8.53 -1.68
CA PHE A 45 -14.65 -9.40 -2.08
C PHE A 45 -14.72 -10.72 -1.30
N PHE A 46 -13.61 -11.21 -0.75
CA PHE A 46 -13.58 -12.51 -0.05
C PHE A 46 -13.28 -12.40 1.44
N TYR A 47 -12.57 -11.36 1.88
CA TYR A 47 -12.10 -11.21 3.27
C TYR A 47 -12.19 -9.76 3.80
N PRO A 48 -13.37 -9.10 3.71
CA PRO A 48 -13.49 -7.66 3.94
C PRO A 48 -13.10 -7.22 5.36
N ASP A 49 -13.35 -8.08 6.36
CA ASP A 49 -13.10 -7.77 7.78
C ASP A 49 -11.77 -8.32 8.30
N LEU A 50 -10.97 -8.99 7.46
CA LEU A 50 -9.75 -9.70 7.88
C LEU A 50 -8.73 -8.80 8.56
N LEU A 51 -8.64 -7.54 8.12
CA LEU A 51 -7.69 -6.55 8.64
C LEU A 51 -8.35 -5.59 9.65
N GLY A 52 -9.61 -5.81 10.01
CA GLY A 52 -10.37 -5.00 10.96
C GLY A 52 -10.43 -5.62 12.35
N HIS A 53 -10.92 -4.85 13.33
CA HIS A 53 -11.20 -5.35 14.67
C HIS A 53 -12.71 -5.42 14.91
N PRO A 54 -13.27 -6.55 15.38
CA PRO A 54 -14.72 -6.73 15.52
C PRO A 54 -15.35 -5.74 16.51
N ASP A 55 -14.62 -5.29 17.52
CA ASP A 55 -15.11 -4.29 18.48
C ASP A 55 -15.50 -2.96 17.81
N ASN A 56 -14.96 -2.64 16.62
CA ASN A 56 -15.33 -1.43 15.88
C ASN A 56 -16.73 -1.51 15.24
N LEU A 57 -17.38 -2.67 15.28
CA LEU A 57 -18.79 -2.84 14.90
C LEU A 57 -19.74 -2.47 16.06
N ILE A 58 -19.23 -2.27 17.28
CA ILE A 58 -20.00 -1.86 18.45
C ILE A 58 -19.96 -0.33 18.54
N PRO A 59 -21.11 0.36 18.69
CA PRO A 59 -21.13 1.81 18.87
C PRO A 59 -20.30 2.23 20.10
N ALA A 60 -19.57 3.32 19.95
CA ALA A 60 -18.71 3.84 21.02
C ALA A 60 -19.51 4.14 22.30
N ASN A 61 -18.99 3.69 23.45
CA ASN A 61 -19.55 3.97 24.76
C ASN A 61 -18.47 4.58 25.67
N PRO A 62 -18.56 5.86 26.06
CA PRO A 62 -17.55 6.51 26.89
C PRO A 62 -17.47 5.95 28.32
N TYR A 63 -18.45 5.17 28.75
CA TYR A 63 -18.49 4.53 30.07
C TYR A 63 -18.02 3.07 30.06
N SER A 64 -17.58 2.54 28.91
CA SER A 64 -17.17 1.14 28.77
C SER A 64 -15.96 1.01 27.86
N THR A 65 -14.88 0.44 28.37
CA THR A 65 -13.68 0.14 27.58
C THR A 65 -13.67 -1.34 27.19
N PRO A 66 -13.43 -1.69 25.91
CA PRO A 66 -13.23 -3.09 25.52
C PRO A 66 -12.07 -3.72 26.28
N GLN A 67 -12.19 -5.00 26.64
CA GLN A 67 -11.17 -5.71 27.43
C GLN A 67 -9.83 -5.85 26.70
N HIS A 68 -9.86 -5.96 25.37
CA HIS A 68 -8.68 -6.13 24.53
C HIS A 68 -8.58 -5.00 23.49
N ILE A 69 -8.61 -3.75 23.96
CA ILE A 69 -8.41 -2.59 23.09
C ILE A 69 -7.02 -2.63 22.43
N VAL A 70 -6.97 -2.55 21.11
CA VAL A 70 -5.74 -2.59 20.30
C VAL A 70 -5.84 -1.59 19.15
N PRO A 71 -4.71 -0.99 18.70
CA PRO A 71 -4.71 -0.16 17.51
C PRO A 71 -4.89 -1.01 16.25
N GLU A 72 -5.15 -0.36 15.13
CA GLU A 72 -5.08 -0.99 13.82
C GLU A 72 -3.65 -1.49 13.53
N TRP A 73 -3.56 -2.52 12.70
CA TRP A 73 -2.34 -3.30 12.49
C TRP A 73 -1.13 -2.54 11.92
N TYR A 74 -1.32 -1.34 11.36
CA TYR A 74 -0.27 -0.53 10.74
C TYR A 74 0.26 0.60 11.65
N PHE A 75 -0.18 0.64 12.91
CA PHE A 75 0.37 1.50 13.97
C PHE A 75 1.37 0.73 14.85
#